data_AF-X1AKH7-F1
#
_entry.id   AF-X1AKH7-F1
#
_cell.length_a   1.000
_cell.length_b   1.000
_cell.length_c   1.000
_cell.angle_alpha   90.00
_cell.angle_beta   90.00
_cell.angle_gamma   90.00
#
_symmetry.space_group_name_H-M   'P 1'
#
loop_
_entity.id
_entity.type
_entity.pdbx_description
1 polymer ?
#
loop_
_entity_poly.entity_id
_entity_poly.type
_entity_poly.pdbx_seq_one_letter_code
_entity_poly.pdbx_strand_id
1 'polypeptide(L)'
;MERKKSSKYDLIIGNPPYGNILDKNQKDRLKSENIFYNDIYCAFLLKSLEWTDGIIMYLVPKSFLLRQGYVKFRKSLFSLANLLKIYDVGPNLFAKATNEVQILFYEKKRDRIEDIKVYQYPNTEIIKYPAQNVDSLRACFNKACPLSAHTKKIYAYIPDLSCPYCNSKTIALNRIRIKPTRKILNLVNKIE
;
A
#
# COMPACT_ATOMS: atom_id res chain seq x y z
N MET A 1 35.99 -7.26 -11.86
CA MET A 1 34.90 -6.73 -12.72
C MET A 1 33.62 -7.47 -12.33
N GLU A 2 32.77 -6.89 -11.48
CA GLU A 2 31.50 -7.53 -11.11
C GLU A 2 30.58 -7.56 -12.33
N ARG A 3 30.11 -8.76 -12.71
CA ARG A 3 29.09 -8.92 -13.75
C ARG A 3 27.83 -8.19 -13.29
N LYS A 4 27.51 -7.08 -13.95
CA LYS A 4 26.20 -6.42 -13.88
C LYS A 4 25.15 -7.50 -14.17
N LYS A 5 24.37 -7.88 -13.15
CA LYS A 5 23.33 -8.91 -13.27
C LYS A 5 22.33 -8.37 -14.30
N SER A 6 22.36 -8.87 -15.54
CA SER A 6 21.45 -8.42 -16.59
C SER A 6 20.02 -8.68 -16.12
N SER A 7 19.16 -7.67 -16.13
CA SER A 7 17.73 -7.86 -15.88
C SER A 7 17.20 -8.94 -16.81
N LYS A 8 16.53 -9.96 -16.26
CA LYS A 8 16.11 -11.13 -17.05
C LYS A 8 14.86 -10.85 -17.89
N TYR A 9 14.07 -9.86 -17.51
CA TYR A 9 12.78 -9.55 -18.10
C TYR A 9 12.56 -8.03 -18.15
N ASP A 10 11.83 -7.55 -19.15
CA ASP A 10 11.38 -6.15 -19.25
C ASP A 10 10.06 -5.89 -18.52
N LEU A 11 9.23 -6.93 -18.38
CA LEU A 11 7.91 -6.87 -17.80
C LEU A 11 7.62 -8.18 -17.06
N ILE A 12 7.13 -8.05 -15.82
CA ILE A 12 6.63 -9.18 -15.04
C ILE A 12 5.15 -8.95 -14.79
N ILE A 13 4.31 -9.93 -15.14
CA ILE A 13 2.86 -9.89 -14.91
C ILE A 13 2.45 -11.14 -14.13
N GLY A 14 1.57 -11.00 -13.15
CA GLY A 14 0.93 -12.18 -12.58
C GLY A 14 -0.19 -11.93 -11.58
N ASN A 15 -0.68 -13.04 -11.06
CA ASN A 15 -1.59 -13.11 -9.93
C ASN A 15 -0.96 -14.08 -8.91
N PRO A 16 -0.06 -13.62 -8.02
CA PRO A 16 0.63 -14.49 -7.09
C PRO A 16 -0.36 -15.16 -6.13
N PRO A 17 -0.02 -16.31 -5.54
CA PRO A 17 -0.88 -16.92 -4.53
C PRO A 17 -1.06 -15.99 -3.32
N TYR A 18 -2.18 -16.15 -2.59
CA TYR A 18 -2.50 -15.35 -1.41
C TYR A 18 -2.49 -16.20 -0.13
N GLY A 19 -2.27 -15.56 1.02
CA GLY A 19 -2.35 -16.21 2.32
C GLY A 19 -1.04 -16.85 2.81
N ASN A 20 -1.12 -17.44 4.00
CA ASN A 20 -0.01 -18.14 4.67
C ASN A 20 -0.02 -19.63 4.30
N ILE A 21 0.36 -19.91 3.07
CA ILE A 21 0.31 -21.27 2.49
C ILE A 21 1.66 -22.00 2.54
N LEU A 22 2.68 -21.39 3.14
CA LEU A 22 4.04 -21.93 3.13
C LEU A 22 4.28 -22.93 4.25
N ASP A 23 5.02 -23.99 3.92
CA ASP A 23 5.58 -24.93 4.90
C ASP A 23 6.79 -24.33 5.65
N LYS A 24 7.31 -25.06 6.65
CA LYS A 24 8.43 -24.61 7.48
C LYS A 24 9.70 -24.37 6.66
N ASN A 25 10.05 -25.27 5.75
CA ASN A 25 11.27 -25.19 4.96
C ASN A 25 11.23 -23.98 4.01
N GLN A 26 10.08 -23.75 3.37
CA GLN A 26 9.85 -22.58 2.52
C GLN A 26 9.93 -21.28 3.32
N LYS A 27 9.33 -21.24 4.52
CA LYS A 27 9.42 -20.08 5.43
C LYS A 27 10.87 -19.79 5.80
N ASP A 28 11.62 -20.81 6.17
CA ASP A 28 13.02 -20.64 6.61
C ASP A 28 13.91 -20.16 5.46
N ARG A 29 13.66 -20.62 4.23
CA ARG A 29 14.32 -20.09 3.02
C ARG A 29 13.98 -18.61 2.77
N LEU A 30 12.72 -18.21 2.87
CA LEU A 30 12.38 -16.79 2.67
C LEU A 30 12.92 -15.88 3.78
N LYS A 31 13.07 -16.41 5.00
CA LYS A 31 13.69 -15.69 6.12
C LYS A 31 15.18 -15.47 5.86
N SER A 32 15.90 -16.46 5.36
CA SER A 32 17.33 -16.31 5.02
C SER A 32 17.56 -15.30 3.90
N GLU A 33 16.57 -15.12 3.02
CA GLU A 33 16.57 -14.08 1.98
C GLU A 33 15.99 -12.72 2.45
N ASN A 34 15.58 -12.59 3.73
CA ASN A 34 14.97 -11.39 4.32
C ASN A 34 13.73 -10.85 3.55
N ILE A 35 12.96 -11.75 2.93
CA ILE A 35 11.72 -11.42 2.19
C ILE A 35 10.51 -12.18 2.74
N PHE A 36 10.64 -12.82 3.91
CA PHE A 36 9.55 -13.54 4.54
C PHE A 36 8.52 -12.59 5.16
N TYR A 37 7.27 -12.78 4.76
CA TYR A 37 6.07 -12.22 5.38
C TYR A 37 4.99 -13.29 5.42
N ASN A 38 4.01 -13.14 6.32
CA ASN A 38 2.97 -14.15 6.53
C ASN A 38 2.15 -14.43 5.27
N ASP A 39 1.87 -13.43 4.46
CA ASP A 39 1.22 -13.61 3.17
C ASP A 39 2.25 -13.77 2.05
N ILE A 40 2.15 -14.87 1.31
CA ILE A 40 3.14 -15.24 0.31
C ILE A 40 3.30 -14.21 -0.82
N TYR A 41 2.24 -13.52 -1.23
CA TYR A 41 2.35 -12.50 -2.28
C TYR A 41 3.34 -11.38 -1.92
N CYS A 42 3.57 -11.08 -0.64
CA CYS A 42 4.58 -10.11 -0.21
C CYS A 42 5.99 -10.51 -0.66
N ALA A 43 6.33 -11.80 -0.58
CA ALA A 43 7.63 -12.29 -1.04
C ALA A 43 7.76 -12.18 -2.56
N PHE A 44 6.68 -12.46 -3.32
CA PHE A 44 6.65 -12.23 -4.78
C PHE A 44 6.88 -10.76 -5.12
N LEU A 45 6.26 -9.85 -4.37
CA LEU A 45 6.41 -8.41 -4.59
C LEU A 45 7.87 -7.97 -4.46
N LEU A 46 8.58 -8.47 -3.45
CA LEU A 46 10.00 -8.17 -3.21
C LEU A 46 10.93 -8.89 -4.18
N LYS A 47 10.72 -10.20 -4.40
CA LYS A 47 11.62 -11.03 -5.22
C LYS A 47 11.64 -10.58 -6.68
N SER A 48 10.52 -10.11 -7.20
CA SER A 48 10.41 -9.66 -8.60
C SER A 48 11.33 -8.48 -8.92
N LEU A 49 11.68 -7.65 -7.92
CA LEU A 49 12.63 -6.54 -8.04
C LEU A 49 14.07 -7.02 -8.33
N GLU A 50 14.39 -8.28 -8.06
CA GLU A 50 15.67 -8.88 -8.41
C GLU A 50 15.71 -9.41 -9.85
N TRP A 51 14.55 -9.58 -10.49
CA TRP A 51 14.42 -10.25 -11.80
C TRP A 51 14.27 -9.27 -12.96
N THR A 52 13.82 -8.05 -12.69
CA THR A 52 13.61 -7.01 -13.70
C THR A 52 14.04 -5.65 -13.19
N ASP A 53 14.57 -4.82 -14.10
CA ASP A 53 14.72 -3.38 -13.89
C ASP A 53 13.58 -2.59 -14.60
N GLY A 54 12.64 -3.29 -15.23
CA GLY A 54 11.46 -2.75 -15.89
C GLY A 54 10.21 -2.75 -14.99
N ILE A 55 9.04 -2.95 -15.58
CA ILE A 55 7.75 -2.83 -14.89
C ILE A 55 7.30 -4.17 -14.32
N ILE A 56 6.75 -4.13 -13.11
CA ILE A 56 6.11 -5.27 -12.46
C ILE A 56 4.63 -4.94 -12.27
N MET A 57 3.76 -5.84 -12.75
CA MET A 57 2.32 -5.76 -12.61
C MET A 57 1.79 -6.99 -11.87
N TYR A 58 1.17 -6.78 -10.71
CA TYR A 58 0.55 -7.88 -9.97
C TYR A 58 -0.87 -7.53 -9.52
N LEU A 59 -1.75 -8.52 -9.64
CA LEU A 59 -3.04 -8.53 -8.96
C LEU A 59 -2.86 -9.09 -7.55
N VAL A 60 -3.04 -8.26 -6.52
CA VAL A 60 -2.81 -8.65 -5.12
C VAL A 60 -3.93 -8.15 -4.21
N PRO A 61 -4.07 -8.70 -2.99
CA PRO A 61 -5.02 -8.18 -2.01
C PRO A 61 -4.70 -6.73 -1.64
N LYS A 62 -5.72 -5.90 -1.45
CA LYS A 62 -5.55 -4.51 -0.96
C LYS A 62 -5.05 -4.43 0.49
N SER A 63 -5.04 -5.55 1.21
CA SER A 63 -4.83 -5.60 2.66
C SER A 63 -3.49 -5.01 3.09
N PHE A 64 -2.42 -5.16 2.29
CA PHE A 64 -1.11 -4.63 2.69
C PHE A 64 -1.05 -3.11 2.75
N LEU A 65 -1.91 -2.41 2.00
CA LEU A 65 -2.02 -0.96 2.04
C LEU A 65 -2.86 -0.47 3.23
N LEU A 66 -3.75 -1.31 3.76
CA LEU A 66 -4.75 -0.90 4.74
C LEU A 66 -4.47 -1.37 6.17
N ARG A 67 -3.81 -2.52 6.34
CA ARG A 67 -3.68 -3.17 7.65
C ARG A 67 -2.35 -2.81 8.34
N GLN A 68 -2.39 -2.66 9.66
CA GLN A 68 -1.22 -2.37 10.51
C GLN A 68 -0.16 -3.48 10.44
N GLY A 69 -0.57 -4.74 10.26
CA GLY A 69 0.35 -5.88 10.17
C GLY A 69 1.38 -5.77 9.03
N TYR A 70 1.15 -4.91 8.04
CA TYR A 70 2.05 -4.72 6.89
C TYR A 70 2.89 -3.45 6.97
N VAL A 71 2.93 -2.73 8.10
CA VAL A 71 3.78 -1.52 8.22
C VAL A 71 5.24 -1.85 7.92
N LYS A 72 5.77 -2.95 8.48
CA LYS A 72 7.13 -3.42 8.19
C LYS A 72 7.31 -3.76 6.71
N PHE A 73 6.34 -4.49 6.13
CA PHE A 73 6.35 -4.84 4.71
C PHE A 73 6.36 -3.61 3.80
N ARG A 74 5.46 -2.63 4.04
CA ARG A 74 5.39 -1.40 3.26
C ARG A 74 6.70 -0.61 3.32
N LYS A 75 7.33 -0.52 4.50
CA LYS A 75 8.65 0.10 4.64
C LYS A 75 9.68 -0.58 3.76
N SER A 76 9.77 -1.91 3.79
CA SER A 76 10.69 -2.68 2.93
C SER A 76 10.38 -2.53 1.45
N LEU A 77 9.10 -2.56 1.07
CA LEU A 77 8.69 -2.41 -0.33
C LEU A 77 9.02 -1.00 -0.84
N PHE A 78 8.63 0.07 -0.14
CA PHE A 78 8.88 1.46 -0.57
C PHE A 78 10.34 1.91 -0.47
N SER A 79 11.17 1.21 0.30
CA SER A 79 12.63 1.41 0.26
C SER A 79 13.25 0.85 -1.01
N LEU A 80 12.65 -0.17 -1.62
CA LEU A 80 13.21 -0.90 -2.76
C LEU A 80 12.47 -0.64 -4.08
N ALA A 81 11.23 -0.14 -4.03
CA ALA A 81 10.35 0.02 -5.18
C ALA A 81 9.73 1.43 -5.26
N ASN A 82 9.48 1.85 -6.49
CA ASN A 82 8.57 2.93 -6.84
C ASN A 82 7.24 2.32 -7.31
N LEU A 83 6.19 2.43 -6.51
CA LEU A 83 4.81 2.18 -6.93
C LEU A 83 4.36 3.34 -7.82
N LEU A 84 3.99 3.00 -9.05
CA LEU A 84 3.61 3.97 -10.06
C LEU A 84 2.09 4.15 -10.09
N LYS A 85 1.36 3.03 -10.13
CA LYS A 85 -0.10 3.03 -10.23
C LYS A 85 -0.72 1.93 -9.40
N ILE A 86 -1.89 2.23 -8.84
CA ILE A 86 -2.73 1.28 -8.13
C ILE A 86 -4.13 1.39 -8.73
N TYR A 87 -4.67 0.29 -9.23
CA TYR A 87 -6.06 0.21 -9.65
C TYR A 87 -6.84 -0.56 -8.60
N ASP A 88 -7.69 0.12 -7.85
CA ASP A 88 -8.64 -0.51 -6.92
C ASP A 88 -9.77 -1.14 -7.73
N VAL A 89 -9.75 -2.47 -7.82
CA VAL A 89 -10.75 -3.26 -8.56
C VAL A 89 -11.98 -3.52 -7.68
N GLY A 90 -11.80 -3.52 -6.35
CA GLY A 90 -12.88 -3.73 -5.39
C GLY A 90 -13.16 -5.21 -5.04
N PRO A 91 -14.31 -5.48 -4.38
CA PRO A 91 -14.68 -6.81 -3.93
C PRO A 91 -15.19 -7.71 -5.06
N ASN A 92 -15.29 -9.00 -4.77
CA ASN A 92 -16.02 -10.00 -5.56
C ASN A 92 -15.52 -10.23 -7.00
N LEU A 93 -14.25 -9.88 -7.30
CA LEU A 93 -13.65 -10.21 -8.59
C LEU A 93 -13.53 -11.73 -8.81
N PHE A 94 -13.27 -12.48 -7.73
CA PHE A 94 -13.12 -13.92 -7.76
C PHE A 94 -14.28 -14.59 -7.03
N ALA A 95 -15.00 -15.47 -7.73
CA ALA A 95 -16.21 -16.14 -7.20
C ALA A 95 -16.01 -16.88 -5.87
N LYS A 96 -14.78 -17.35 -5.60
CA LYS A 96 -14.43 -18.13 -4.40
C LYS A 96 -13.53 -17.38 -3.41
N ALA A 97 -13.28 -16.08 -3.60
CA ALA A 97 -12.42 -15.30 -2.70
C ALA A 97 -13.12 -14.03 -2.21
N THR A 98 -13.06 -13.81 -0.89
CA THR A 98 -13.62 -12.61 -0.23
C THR A 98 -12.65 -11.44 -0.20
N ASN A 99 -11.42 -11.63 -0.68
CA ASN A 99 -10.41 -10.59 -0.72
C ASN A 99 -10.78 -9.52 -1.74
N GLU A 100 -10.82 -8.26 -1.29
CA GLU A 100 -10.75 -7.13 -2.22
C GLU A 100 -9.33 -7.03 -2.78
N VAL A 101 -9.23 -6.91 -4.09
CA VAL A 101 -7.98 -6.95 -4.84
C VAL A 101 -7.71 -5.64 -5.58
N GLN A 102 -6.46 -5.45 -5.95
CA GLN A 102 -5.99 -4.30 -6.69
C GLN A 102 -4.89 -4.73 -7.67
N ILE A 103 -4.77 -3.99 -8.77
CA ILE A 103 -3.65 -4.15 -9.71
C ILE A 103 -2.60 -3.12 -9.33
N LEU A 104 -1.40 -3.61 -8.99
CA LEU A 104 -0.24 -2.78 -8.72
C LEU A 104 0.65 -2.70 -9.96
N PHE A 105 1.10 -1.49 -10.29
CA PHE A 105 2.21 -1.24 -11.19
C PHE A 105 3.33 -0.63 -10.39
N TYR A 106 4.52 -1.24 -10.44
CA TYR A 106 5.68 -0.73 -9.73
C TYR A 106 6.97 -1.12 -10.44
N GLU A 107 8.02 -0.38 -10.16
CA GLU A 107 9.36 -0.63 -10.67
C GLU A 107 10.37 -0.62 -9.51
N LYS A 108 11.57 -1.10 -9.79
CA LYS A 108 12.69 -1.00 -8.85
C LYS A 108 13.06 0.47 -8.63
N LYS A 109 13.19 0.84 -7.36
CA LYS A 109 13.57 2.20 -6.96
C LYS A 109 15.00 2.48 -7.41
N ARG A 110 15.17 3.64 -8.03
CA ARG A 110 16.47 4.21 -8.44
C ARG A 110 16.66 5.53 -7.68
N ASP A 111 17.44 6.46 -8.21
CA ASP A 111 17.71 7.75 -7.57
C ASP A 111 16.50 8.70 -7.52
N ARG A 112 15.42 8.37 -8.25
CA ARG A 112 14.16 9.12 -8.26
C ARG A 112 13.10 8.48 -7.38
N ILE A 113 12.29 9.33 -6.74
CA ILE A 113 11.08 8.92 -6.03
C ILE A 113 9.89 9.39 -6.86
N GLU A 114 9.00 8.45 -7.19
CA GLU A 114 7.79 8.72 -7.96
C GLU A 114 6.57 8.98 -7.06
N ASP A 115 5.57 9.64 -7.62
CA ASP A 115 4.26 9.77 -6.97
C ASP A 115 3.41 8.54 -7.26
N ILE A 116 2.66 8.05 -6.26
CA ILE A 116 1.71 6.94 -6.49
C ILE A 116 0.39 7.52 -6.97
N LYS A 117 -0.10 7.04 -8.12
CA LYS A 117 -1.43 7.36 -8.63
C LYS A 117 -2.41 6.23 -8.35
N VAL A 118 -3.52 6.54 -7.70
CA VAL A 118 -4.56 5.57 -7.36
C VAL A 118 -5.79 5.82 -8.23
N TYR A 119 -6.26 4.77 -8.89
CA TYR A 119 -7.41 4.76 -9.77
C TYR A 119 -8.50 3.86 -9.19
N GLN A 120 -9.74 4.31 -9.25
CA GLN A 120 -10.88 3.41 -9.22
C GLN A 120 -11.02 2.77 -10.60
N TYR A 121 -11.02 1.44 -10.64
CA TYR A 121 -11.17 0.71 -11.91
C TYR A 121 -12.49 1.09 -12.62
N PRO A 122 -12.48 1.31 -13.96
CA PRO A 122 -11.33 1.15 -14.84
C PRO A 122 -10.31 2.29 -14.78
N ASN A 123 -10.69 3.56 -14.87
CA ASN A 123 -9.72 4.64 -15.18
C ASN A 123 -9.92 5.94 -14.37
N THR A 124 -10.74 5.95 -13.32
CA THR A 124 -11.02 7.20 -12.59
C THR A 124 -9.91 7.45 -11.57
N GLU A 125 -9.03 8.41 -11.82
CA GLU A 125 -8.03 8.83 -10.83
C GLU A 125 -8.75 9.40 -9.60
N ILE A 126 -8.41 8.88 -8.42
CA ILE A 126 -9.08 9.26 -7.17
C ILE A 126 -8.14 9.96 -6.20
N ILE A 127 -6.88 9.54 -6.12
CA ILE A 127 -5.93 10.01 -5.11
C ILE A 127 -4.51 9.94 -5.69
N LYS A 128 -3.70 10.95 -5.35
CA LYS A 128 -2.27 10.99 -5.60
C LYS A 128 -1.51 11.01 -4.26
N TYR A 129 -0.47 10.20 -4.12
CA TYR A 129 0.42 10.21 -2.96
C TYR A 129 1.81 10.74 -3.35
N PRO A 130 2.10 12.02 -3.03
CA PRO A 130 3.39 12.61 -3.35
C PRO A 130 4.55 11.86 -2.70
N ALA A 131 5.62 11.63 -3.46
CA ALA A 131 6.85 10.98 -3.00
C ALA A 131 6.63 9.66 -2.22
N GLN A 132 5.59 8.90 -2.59
CA GLN A 132 5.17 7.67 -1.91
C GLN A 132 4.88 7.82 -0.40
N ASN A 133 4.53 9.02 0.06
CA ASN A 133 4.22 9.26 1.47
C ASN A 133 2.79 8.79 1.80
N VAL A 134 2.66 7.50 2.11
CA VAL A 134 1.35 6.85 2.27
C VAL A 134 0.92 6.59 3.72
N ASP A 135 1.87 6.67 4.66
CA ASP A 135 1.64 6.40 6.09
C ASP A 135 1.59 7.70 6.93
N SER A 136 1.53 8.87 6.27
CA SER A 136 1.44 10.20 6.91
C SER A 136 0.11 10.48 7.60
N LEU A 137 -0.93 9.69 7.34
CA LEU A 137 -2.25 9.93 7.91
C LEU A 137 -2.24 9.72 9.42
N ARG A 138 -2.58 10.77 10.17
CA ARG A 138 -2.78 10.70 11.63
C ARG A 138 -4.22 11.08 11.97
N ALA A 139 -4.68 10.72 13.16
CA ALA A 139 -5.98 11.14 13.67
C ALA A 139 -5.92 11.45 15.17
N CYS A 140 -6.81 12.33 15.61
CA CYS A 140 -7.04 12.59 17.02
C CYS A 140 -8.02 11.56 17.59
N PHE A 141 -7.70 11.01 18.75
CA PHE A 141 -8.55 10.07 19.48
C PHE A 141 -8.99 10.62 20.85
N ASN A 142 -8.76 11.92 21.12
CA ASN A 142 -9.25 12.54 22.33
C ASN A 142 -10.80 12.50 22.35
N LYS A 143 -11.38 11.92 23.40
CA LYS A 143 -12.83 11.77 23.56
C LYS A 143 -13.59 13.10 23.70
N ALA A 144 -12.93 14.20 24.01
CA ALA A 144 -13.54 15.52 24.06
C ALA A 144 -13.37 16.31 22.75
N CYS A 145 -12.62 15.77 21.78
CA CYS A 145 -12.36 16.46 20.53
C CYS A 145 -13.50 16.22 19.53
N PRO A 146 -14.13 17.26 18.97
CA PRO A 146 -15.17 17.10 17.96
C PRO A 146 -14.65 16.54 16.63
N LEU A 147 -13.34 16.60 16.38
CA LEU A 147 -12.71 15.91 15.24
C LEU A 147 -12.46 14.42 15.51
N SER A 148 -12.56 13.97 16.76
CA SER A 148 -12.46 12.57 17.14
C SER A 148 -13.84 11.92 16.97
N ALA A 149 -14.02 11.12 15.93
CA ALA A 149 -15.30 10.48 15.72
C ALA A 149 -15.57 9.39 16.77
N HIS A 150 -16.43 9.71 17.73
CA HIS A 150 -16.95 8.79 18.73
C HIS A 150 -17.72 7.60 18.12
N THR A 151 -18.13 7.70 16.85
CA THR A 151 -19.04 6.76 16.17
C THR A 151 -18.35 5.78 15.20
N LYS A 152 -17.00 5.70 15.19
CA LYS A 152 -16.18 4.73 14.41
C LYS A 152 -16.30 4.79 12.87
N LYS A 153 -17.06 5.72 12.27
CA LYS A 153 -17.34 5.68 10.83
C LYS A 153 -16.55 6.65 9.95
N ILE A 154 -15.98 7.73 10.50
CA ILE A 154 -15.24 8.75 9.74
C ILE A 154 -14.05 9.21 10.58
N TYR A 155 -12.85 9.30 10.01
CA TYR A 155 -11.68 9.86 10.70
C TYR A 155 -11.32 11.18 10.02
N ALA A 156 -11.24 12.28 10.79
CA ALA A 156 -10.58 13.49 10.34
C ALA A 156 -9.07 13.24 10.34
N TYR A 157 -8.46 13.31 9.16
CA TYR A 157 -7.02 13.15 9.04
C TYR A 157 -6.33 14.46 9.42
N ILE A 158 -5.31 14.35 10.26
CA ILE A 158 -4.52 15.47 10.73
C ILE A 158 -3.07 15.14 10.35
N PRO A 159 -2.38 15.96 9.55
CA PRO A 159 -0.99 15.71 9.20
C PRO A 159 -0.06 15.95 10.39
N ASP A 160 -0.44 16.84 11.31
CA ASP A 160 0.37 17.29 12.43
C ASP A 160 0.42 16.32 13.61
N LEU A 161 1.49 16.40 14.39
CA LEU A 161 1.69 15.63 15.62
C LEU A 161 0.67 15.99 16.72
N SER A 162 0.09 17.18 16.64
CA SER A 162 -0.90 17.71 17.57
C SER A 162 -2.20 18.06 16.83
N CYS A 163 -3.34 17.77 17.44
CA CYS A 163 -4.64 18.07 16.85
C CYS A 163 -4.88 19.59 16.84
N PRO A 164 -5.24 20.20 15.70
CA PRO A 164 -5.43 21.65 15.59
C PRO A 164 -6.63 22.15 16.41
N TYR A 165 -7.57 21.27 16.76
CA TYR A 165 -8.76 21.66 17.54
C TYR A 165 -8.54 21.59 19.06
N CYS A 166 -7.87 20.54 19.55
CA CYS A 166 -7.79 20.26 20.99
C CYS A 166 -6.35 20.10 21.51
N ASN A 167 -5.33 20.39 20.70
CA ASN A 167 -3.90 20.25 20.98
C ASN A 167 -3.44 18.86 21.46
N SER A 168 -4.31 17.86 21.41
CA SER A 168 -3.98 16.50 21.84
C SER A 168 -3.12 15.80 20.80
N LYS A 169 -2.20 14.97 21.28
CA LYS A 169 -1.32 14.18 20.42
C LYS A 169 -2.15 13.32 19.45
N THR A 170 -1.82 13.41 18.16
CA THR A 170 -2.43 12.57 17.11
C THR A 170 -1.70 11.24 17.02
N ILE A 171 -2.43 10.21 16.57
CA ILE A 171 -1.92 8.86 16.41
C ILE A 171 -1.81 8.56 14.91
N ALA A 172 -0.64 8.07 14.48
CA ALA A 172 -0.44 7.62 13.11
C ALA A 172 -1.34 6.42 12.81
N LEU A 173 -2.08 6.51 11.71
CA LEU A 173 -3.00 5.47 11.28
C LEU A 173 -2.34 4.42 10.40
N ASN A 174 -1.10 4.63 9.94
CA ASN A 174 -0.32 3.75 9.07
C ASN A 174 -1.17 2.95 8.06
N ARG A 175 -1.91 3.65 7.22
CA ARG A 175 -2.77 3.06 6.18
C ARG A 175 -2.97 4.04 5.04
N ILE A 176 -3.10 3.50 3.84
CA ILE A 176 -3.50 4.26 2.64
C ILE A 176 -5.02 4.45 2.63
N ARG A 177 -5.48 5.59 2.11
CA ARG A 177 -6.89 5.83 1.80
C ARG A 177 -7.12 5.47 0.33
N ILE A 178 -7.97 4.49 0.05
CA ILE A 178 -8.23 4.06 -1.34
C ILE A 178 -9.70 4.24 -1.73
N LYS A 179 -10.61 4.44 -0.76
CA LYS A 179 -12.05 4.61 -1.01
C LYS A 179 -12.66 5.79 -0.28
N PRO A 180 -12.33 7.05 -0.64
CA PRO A 180 -13.19 8.14 -0.24
C PRO A 180 -14.50 8.05 -1.04
N THR A 181 -15.66 8.04 -0.38
CA THR A 181 -16.92 8.20 -1.12
C THR A 181 -16.93 9.58 -1.77
N ARG A 182 -17.62 9.73 -2.90
CA ARG A 182 -17.76 11.03 -3.60
C ARG A 182 -18.22 12.15 -2.67
N LYS A 183 -19.10 11.81 -1.72
CA LYS A 183 -19.56 12.73 -0.65
C LYS A 183 -18.43 13.20 0.26
N ILE A 184 -17.49 12.31 0.62
CA ILE A 184 -16.34 12.68 1.47
C ILE A 184 -15.27 13.42 0.63
N LEU A 185 -15.02 13.05 -0.62
CA LEU A 185 -14.13 13.82 -1.51
C LEU A 185 -14.61 15.27 -1.64
N ASN A 186 -15.89 15.47 -1.92
CA ASN A 186 -16.48 16.81 -2.01
C ASN A 186 -16.42 17.58 -0.69
N LEU A 187 -16.33 16.90 0.45
CA LEU A 187 -16.17 17.53 1.77
C LEU A 187 -14.73 17.95 2.00
N VAL A 188 -13.76 17.12 1.62
CA VAL A 188 -12.32 17.44 1.71
C VAL A 188 -11.96 18.62 0.81
N ASN A 189 -12.41 18.61 -0.45
CA ASN A 189 -12.16 19.71 -1.40
C ASN A 189 -12.85 21.04 -1.04
N LYS A 190 -13.73 21.04 -0.04
CA LYS A 190 -14.34 22.26 0.51
C LYS A 190 -13.57 22.80 1.72
N ILE A 191 -12.66 22.00 2.27
CA ILE A 191 -11.87 22.31 3.47
C ILE A 191 -10.44 22.71 3.06
N GLU A 192 -9.93 22.16 1.96
CA GLU A 192 -8.73 22.66 1.23
C GLU A 192 -9.08 23.88 0.37
#